data_AF-A0A0S8DYZ9-F1
#
_entry.id   AF-A0A0S8DYZ9-F1
#
_cell.length_a   1.000
_cell.length_b   1.000
_cell.length_c   1.000
_cell.angle_alpha   90.00
_cell.angle_beta   90.00
_cell.angle_gamma   90.00
#
_symmetry.space_group_name_H-M   'P 1'
#
loop_
_entity.id
_entity.type
_entity.pdbx_description
1 polymer ?
#
loop_
_entity_poly.entity_id
_entity_poly.type
_entity_poly.pdbx_seq_one_letter_code
_entity_poly.pdbx_strand_id
1 'polypeptide(L)'
;MYKQSTTNGSAVVAAVLMAGLVLMPAAGSAATITFDDGSGHSGLAEFSLPSSTQLRIVLQNTSSNPASDAPGLLTSLAFDLPGQMSITGGSVTVTEGSKSINFLVGTDPVFVFGGDDVSGEWGYGNSGTTGFDSLVNYVSTNTAGVVPFGGVNLDDTESLNGPQGGLATPDWVPGGLGGIVDSVTFDLNLSGPLDSVSFLDNGAIIEFGSDERFLSSGESIPPTEAVPEPVTAVGVIIAVGVMAMQVRRRLLA
;
A
#
# COMPACT_ATOMS: atom_id res chain seq x y z
N MET A 1 -48.33 8.38 73.10
CA MET A 1 -47.03 8.83 73.66
C MET A 1 -45.98 7.84 73.18
N TYR A 2 -44.88 8.34 72.62
CA TYR A 2 -43.73 7.67 71.96
C TYR A 2 -43.86 7.14 70.52
N LYS A 3 -43.13 7.85 69.63
CA LYS A 3 -42.73 7.57 68.24
C LYS A 3 -41.59 6.53 68.20
N GLN A 4 -41.56 5.70 67.16
CA GLN A 4 -40.35 5.14 66.54
C GLN A 4 -40.62 5.18 65.02
N SER A 5 -40.00 6.04 64.19
CA SER A 5 -38.59 6.18 63.81
C SER A 5 -38.02 4.94 63.13
N THR A 6 -38.16 4.88 61.81
CA THR A 6 -37.20 4.19 60.94
C THR A 6 -36.96 5.04 59.69
N THR A 7 -35.68 5.35 59.54
CA THR A 7 -34.95 6.18 58.58
C THR A 7 -34.99 5.65 57.15
N ASN A 8 -35.31 6.53 56.20
CA ASN A 8 -35.03 6.33 54.78
C ASN A 8 -33.54 6.56 54.53
N GLY A 9 -32.78 5.50 54.29
CA GLY A 9 -31.41 5.58 53.81
C GLY A 9 -31.40 5.83 52.31
N SER A 10 -31.09 7.05 51.89
CA SER A 10 -30.81 7.37 50.49
C SER A 10 -29.37 6.98 50.16
N ALA A 11 -29.20 5.90 49.39
CA ALA A 11 -27.91 5.55 48.80
C ALA A 11 -27.66 6.46 47.58
N VAL A 12 -26.69 7.36 47.69
CA VAL A 12 -26.17 8.13 46.56
C VAL A 12 -25.19 7.22 45.81
N VAL A 13 -25.59 6.70 44.65
CA VAL A 13 -24.69 5.98 43.74
C VAL A 13 -24.05 7.01 42.82
N ALA A 14 -22.78 7.34 43.07
CA ALA A 14 -21.96 8.11 42.16
C ALA A 14 -21.47 7.19 41.03
N ALA A 15 -22.03 7.35 39.83
CA ALA A 15 -21.52 6.71 38.63
C ALA A 15 -20.35 7.54 38.09
N VAL A 16 -19.14 7.01 38.21
CA VAL A 16 -17.94 7.55 37.56
C VAL A 16 -18.00 7.16 36.09
N LEU A 17 -18.33 8.10 35.20
CA LEU A 17 -18.17 7.94 33.77
C LEU A 17 -16.67 8.07 33.44
N MET A 18 -16.00 6.92 33.24
CA MET A 18 -14.68 6.89 32.60
C MET A 18 -14.90 7.17 31.10
N ALA A 19 -14.71 8.42 30.69
CA ALA A 19 -14.58 8.78 29.29
C ALA A 19 -13.24 8.21 28.78
N GLY A 20 -13.29 7.02 28.19
CA GLY A 20 -12.18 6.46 27.45
C GLY A 20 -11.91 7.33 26.22
N LEU A 21 -10.78 8.03 26.22
CA LEU A 21 -10.26 8.72 25.06
C LEU A 21 -9.90 7.65 24.02
N VAL A 22 -10.79 7.41 23.07
CA VAL A 22 -10.46 6.60 21.89
C VAL A 22 -9.53 7.45 21.05
N LEU A 23 -8.23 7.14 21.08
CA LEU A 23 -7.26 7.64 20.11
C LEU A 23 -7.73 7.12 18.75
N MET A 24 -8.38 7.98 17.98
CA MET A 24 -8.65 7.68 16.58
C MET A 24 -7.31 7.63 15.84
N PRO A 25 -7.06 6.62 14.99
CA PRO A 25 -5.90 6.65 14.10
C PRO A 25 -5.96 7.94 13.27
N ALA A 26 -4.83 8.62 13.14
CA ALA A 26 -4.71 9.79 12.29
C ALA A 26 -4.94 9.36 10.83
N ALA A 27 -5.65 10.18 10.05
CA ALA A 27 -5.84 9.92 8.63
C ALA A 27 -4.46 9.76 7.95
N GLY A 28 -4.25 8.62 7.28
CA GLY A 28 -3.02 8.37 6.53
C GLY A 28 -2.83 9.39 5.42
N SER A 29 -1.60 9.89 5.26
CA SER A 29 -1.24 10.75 4.14
C SER A 29 -1.18 9.89 2.86
N ALA A 30 -1.79 10.37 1.77
CA ALA A 30 -1.77 9.71 0.47
C ALA A 30 -1.56 10.72 -0.67
N ALA A 31 -0.92 10.30 -1.76
CA ALA A 31 -0.73 11.11 -2.96
C ALA A 31 -0.65 10.21 -4.20
N THR A 32 -1.10 10.73 -5.33
CA THR A 32 -1.05 10.04 -6.62
C THR A 32 -0.16 10.82 -7.58
N ILE A 33 0.77 10.13 -8.23
CA ILE A 33 1.62 10.68 -9.28
C ILE A 33 1.24 10.02 -10.61
N THR A 34 1.03 10.85 -11.63
CA THR A 34 0.82 10.40 -13.01
C THR A 34 2.04 10.72 -13.86
N PHE A 35 2.42 9.76 -14.70
CA PHE A 35 3.52 9.85 -15.64
C PHE A 35 2.96 9.67 -17.05
N ASP A 36 3.23 10.61 -17.95
CA ASP A 36 2.83 10.53 -19.35
C ASP A 36 3.75 11.44 -20.16
N ASP A 37 4.29 10.92 -21.27
CA ASP A 37 5.14 11.68 -22.18
C ASP A 37 4.48 11.95 -23.55
N GLY A 38 3.21 11.61 -23.70
CA GLY A 38 2.41 11.79 -24.92
C GLY A 38 2.77 10.84 -26.06
N SER A 39 3.73 9.93 -25.86
CA SER A 39 4.14 8.94 -26.87
C SER A 39 3.49 7.57 -26.70
N GLY A 40 2.57 7.46 -25.74
CA GLY A 40 1.85 6.23 -25.40
C GLY A 40 2.44 5.45 -24.24
N HIS A 41 3.58 5.88 -23.67
CA HIS A 41 4.06 5.41 -22.38
C HIS A 41 3.46 6.25 -21.26
N SER A 42 2.88 5.58 -20.28
CA SER A 42 2.33 6.22 -19.10
C SER A 42 2.26 5.26 -17.93
N GLY A 43 2.29 5.82 -16.73
CA GLY A 43 2.17 5.07 -15.49
C GLY A 43 1.47 5.88 -14.42
N LEU A 44 1.10 5.20 -13.35
CA LEU A 44 0.49 5.80 -12.18
C LEU A 44 1.09 5.17 -10.93
N ALA A 45 1.41 5.99 -9.93
CA ALA A 45 1.89 5.54 -8.64
C ALA A 45 1.09 6.21 -7.51
N GLU A 46 0.40 5.41 -6.70
CA GLU A 46 -0.31 5.88 -5.51
C GLU A 46 0.49 5.55 -4.25
N PHE A 47 0.87 6.57 -3.51
CA PHE A 47 1.61 6.45 -2.26
C PHE A 47 0.66 6.65 -1.09
N SER A 48 0.80 5.82 -0.06
CA SER A 48 0.08 5.98 1.21
C SER A 48 0.92 5.49 2.39
N LEU A 49 0.61 5.96 3.60
CA LEU A 49 1.29 5.55 4.82
C LEU A 49 0.35 4.71 5.72
N PRO A 50 0.34 3.38 5.60
CA PRO A 50 -0.42 2.52 6.52
C PRO A 50 0.05 2.64 7.97
N SER A 51 1.33 2.97 8.18
CA SER A 51 1.91 3.34 9.47
C SER A 51 3.08 4.29 9.25
N SER A 52 3.62 4.91 10.30
CA SER A 52 4.76 5.82 10.13
C SER A 52 6.02 5.11 9.61
N THR A 53 6.18 3.81 9.81
CA THR A 53 7.37 3.06 9.34
C THR A 53 7.09 2.20 8.11
N GLN A 54 5.93 2.36 7.48
CA GLN A 54 5.54 1.61 6.30
C GLN A 54 5.03 2.55 5.21
N LEU A 55 5.60 2.42 4.01
CA LEU A 55 5.12 3.11 2.80
C LEU A 55 4.46 2.08 1.90
N ARG A 56 3.19 2.30 1.55
CA ARG A 56 2.48 1.52 0.54
C ARG A 56 2.49 2.25 -0.78
N ILE A 57 2.83 1.54 -1.86
CA ILE A 57 2.83 2.06 -3.22
C ILE A 57 1.98 1.14 -4.10
N VAL A 58 0.96 1.65 -4.76
CA VAL A 58 0.30 0.96 -5.87
C VAL A 58 0.89 1.50 -7.17
N LEU A 59 1.62 0.66 -7.90
CA LEU A 59 2.24 1.02 -9.17
C LEU A 59 1.45 0.37 -10.31
N GLN A 60 1.09 1.16 -11.32
CA GLN A 60 0.27 0.73 -12.44
C GLN A 60 0.89 1.15 -13.77
N ASN A 61 0.92 0.23 -14.73
CA ASN A 61 1.25 0.55 -16.12
C ASN A 61 -0.02 0.94 -16.87
N THR A 62 -0.20 2.25 -17.12
CA THR A 62 -1.37 2.80 -17.83
C THR A 62 -1.10 3.03 -19.30
N SER A 63 0.05 2.57 -19.82
CA SER A 63 0.48 2.82 -21.19
C SER A 63 -0.55 2.33 -22.20
N SER A 64 -0.64 3.05 -23.32
CA SER A 64 -1.39 2.60 -24.50
C SER A 64 -0.52 1.85 -25.50
N ASN A 65 0.81 1.94 -25.35
CA ASN A 65 1.75 1.11 -26.09
C ASN A 65 1.65 -0.34 -25.61
N PRO A 66 1.38 -1.32 -26.49
CA PRO A 66 1.31 -2.71 -26.09
C PRO A 66 2.68 -3.16 -25.60
N ALA A 67 2.73 -3.85 -24.47
CA ALA A 67 3.97 -4.38 -23.90
C ALA A 67 4.50 -5.63 -24.64
N SER A 68 4.46 -5.66 -25.98
CA SER A 68 4.83 -6.85 -26.77
C SER A 68 6.29 -7.31 -26.57
N ASP A 69 7.13 -6.44 -26.02
CA ASP A 69 8.54 -6.63 -25.72
C ASP A 69 8.94 -5.85 -24.45
N ALA A 70 10.20 -6.03 -24.03
CA ALA A 70 10.74 -5.44 -22.81
C ALA A 70 10.56 -3.91 -22.69
N PRO A 71 10.74 -3.08 -23.74
CA PRO A 71 10.53 -1.64 -23.68
C PRO A 71 9.11 -1.18 -23.31
N GLY A 72 8.10 -2.05 -23.46
CA GLY A 72 6.73 -1.72 -23.06
C GLY A 72 6.37 -2.12 -21.63
N LEU A 73 7.26 -2.82 -20.92
CA LEU A 73 7.07 -3.22 -19.53
C LEU A 73 7.57 -2.12 -18.61
N LEU A 74 6.76 -1.72 -17.64
CA LEU A 74 7.13 -0.79 -16.57
C LEU A 74 7.89 -1.58 -15.49
N THR A 75 9.15 -1.25 -15.28
CA THR A 75 10.10 -2.10 -14.56
C THR A 75 10.61 -1.49 -13.27
N SER A 76 10.50 -0.16 -13.11
CA SER A 76 10.99 0.54 -11.93
C SER A 76 10.18 1.77 -11.58
N LEU A 77 10.23 2.16 -10.31
CA LEU A 77 9.78 3.43 -9.78
C LEU A 77 10.84 3.96 -8.79
N ALA A 78 11.29 5.19 -8.99
CA ALA A 78 12.25 5.91 -8.18
C ALA A 78 11.66 7.17 -7.55
N PHE A 79 12.09 7.49 -6.35
CA PHE A 79 11.70 8.62 -5.51
C PHE A 79 12.81 8.92 -4.48
N ASP A 80 12.65 9.96 -3.67
CA ASP A 80 13.64 10.32 -2.64
C ASP A 80 12.98 10.43 -1.26
N LEU A 81 13.33 9.53 -0.36
CA LEU A 81 12.88 9.59 1.03
C LEU A 81 13.61 10.72 1.77
N PRO A 82 12.97 11.37 2.75
CA PRO A 82 13.56 12.52 3.42
C PRO A 82 14.79 12.13 4.26
N GLY A 83 15.85 12.95 4.15
CA GLY A 83 17.03 12.87 5.01
C GLY A 83 17.93 11.68 4.70
N GLN A 84 18.15 10.81 5.69
CA GLN A 84 18.95 9.57 5.56
C GLN A 84 18.08 8.31 5.65
N MET A 85 16.78 8.45 5.40
CA MET A 85 15.86 7.32 5.45
C MET A 85 16.11 6.38 4.27
N SER A 86 15.89 5.08 4.51
CA SER A 86 16.08 4.04 3.53
C SER A 86 14.96 3.00 3.60
N ILE A 87 14.76 2.30 2.49
CA ILE A 87 13.98 1.07 2.41
C ILE A 87 14.83 -0.05 3.03
N THR A 88 14.25 -0.79 3.95
CA THR A 88 14.94 -1.88 4.69
C THR A 88 14.44 -3.27 4.29
N GLY A 89 13.38 -3.33 3.48
CA GLY A 89 12.71 -4.53 3.02
C GLY A 89 11.27 -4.22 2.68
N GLY A 90 10.45 -5.26 2.51
CA GLY A 90 9.05 -5.11 2.15
C GLY A 90 8.51 -6.37 1.48
N SER A 91 7.34 -6.24 0.87
CA SER A 91 6.71 -7.27 0.05
C SER A 91 6.02 -6.64 -1.16
N VAL A 92 5.79 -7.46 -2.18
CA VAL A 92 5.08 -7.08 -3.39
C VAL A 92 3.97 -8.08 -3.66
N THR A 93 2.76 -7.59 -3.87
CA THR A 93 1.60 -8.43 -4.23
C THR A 93 0.95 -7.92 -5.50
N VAL A 94 0.38 -8.81 -6.30
CA VAL A 94 -0.47 -8.44 -7.43
C VAL A 94 -1.71 -7.72 -6.89
N THR A 95 -2.07 -6.58 -7.46
CA THR A 95 -3.26 -5.83 -7.04
C THR A 95 -4.55 -6.58 -7.42
N GLU A 96 -5.62 -6.42 -6.66
CA GLU A 96 -6.92 -7.02 -6.98
C GLU A 96 -7.38 -6.63 -8.41
N GLY A 97 -7.82 -7.61 -9.20
CA GLY A 97 -8.21 -7.42 -10.61
C GLY A 97 -7.05 -7.48 -11.61
N SER A 98 -5.79 -7.43 -11.16
CA SER A 98 -4.60 -7.67 -11.96
C SER A 98 -4.28 -9.18 -12.04
N LYS A 99 -3.43 -9.57 -13.01
CA LYS A 99 -3.05 -10.98 -13.24
C LYS A 99 -1.69 -11.09 -13.89
N SER A 100 -1.00 -12.21 -13.71
CA SER A 100 0.16 -12.49 -14.54
C SER A 100 -0.17 -13.12 -15.88
N ILE A 101 0.76 -12.97 -16.82
CA ILE A 101 0.78 -13.75 -18.06
C ILE A 101 2.21 -14.22 -18.33
N ASN A 102 2.32 -15.47 -18.79
CA ASN A 102 3.51 -16.04 -19.41
C ASN A 102 4.75 -16.16 -18.50
N PHE A 103 4.54 -16.38 -17.20
CA PHE A 103 5.57 -16.95 -16.32
C PHE A 103 5.58 -18.47 -16.39
N LEU A 104 6.76 -19.08 -16.21
CA LEU A 104 6.97 -20.52 -16.34
C LEU A 104 7.88 -21.06 -15.23
N VAL A 105 7.40 -22.02 -14.45
CA VAL A 105 8.29 -22.86 -13.62
C VAL A 105 8.62 -24.12 -14.43
N GLY A 106 9.82 -24.16 -14.99
CA GLY A 106 10.21 -25.19 -15.94
C GLY A 106 9.44 -25.08 -17.26
N THR A 107 8.46 -25.96 -17.48
CA THR A 107 7.58 -25.92 -18.68
C THR A 107 6.13 -25.59 -18.36
N ASP A 108 5.79 -25.46 -17.08
CA ASP A 108 4.41 -25.30 -16.65
C ASP A 108 4.07 -23.82 -16.45
N PRO A 109 2.94 -23.34 -17.00
CA PRO A 109 2.51 -21.96 -16.84
C PRO A 109 2.12 -21.67 -15.39
N VAL A 110 2.65 -20.56 -14.88
CA VAL A 110 2.29 -20.03 -13.56
C VAL A 110 1.36 -18.84 -13.74
N PHE A 111 0.21 -18.93 -13.09
CA PHE A 111 -0.78 -17.86 -13.02
C PHE A 111 -0.84 -17.33 -11.59
N VAL A 112 -0.59 -16.04 -11.42
CA VAL A 112 -0.82 -15.31 -10.18
C VAL A 112 -1.91 -14.27 -10.39
N PHE A 113 -2.69 -14.03 -9.35
CA PHE A 113 -3.87 -13.16 -9.34
C PHE A 113 -3.79 -12.16 -8.19
N GLY A 114 -4.76 -11.25 -8.12
CA GLY A 114 -4.91 -10.32 -7.01
C GLY A 114 -4.69 -10.96 -5.63
N GLY A 115 -3.78 -10.36 -4.86
CA GLY A 115 -3.38 -10.81 -3.53
C GLY A 115 -2.22 -11.81 -3.48
N ASP A 116 -1.80 -12.39 -4.61
CA ASP A 116 -0.66 -13.31 -4.66
C ASP A 116 0.66 -12.54 -4.50
N ASP A 117 1.60 -13.16 -3.79
CA ASP A 117 2.94 -12.64 -3.52
C ASP A 117 3.86 -12.82 -4.75
N VAL A 118 4.47 -11.72 -5.17
CA VAL A 118 5.41 -11.62 -6.29
C VAL A 118 6.69 -10.92 -5.87
N SER A 119 7.02 -10.93 -4.57
CA SER A 119 8.23 -10.31 -4.02
C SER A 119 9.52 -10.83 -4.67
N GLY A 120 9.52 -12.06 -5.18
CA GLY A 120 10.64 -12.65 -5.92
C GLY A 120 10.94 -12.00 -7.28
N GLU A 121 10.00 -11.20 -7.82
CA GLU A 121 10.16 -10.45 -9.07
C GLU A 121 10.75 -9.05 -8.85
N TRP A 122 10.83 -8.58 -7.61
CA TRP A 122 11.18 -7.20 -7.32
C TRP A 122 12.28 -7.07 -6.26
N GLY A 123 12.99 -5.96 -6.33
CA GLY A 123 13.91 -5.52 -5.31
C GLY A 123 13.78 -4.03 -5.04
N TYR A 124 14.58 -3.56 -4.09
CA TYR A 124 14.66 -2.15 -3.72
C TYR A 124 16.10 -1.64 -3.70
N GLY A 125 16.28 -0.35 -3.94
CA GLY A 125 17.56 0.34 -3.86
C GLY A 125 17.51 1.57 -2.95
N ASN A 126 18.67 1.98 -2.45
CA ASN A 126 18.86 3.15 -1.56
C ASN A 126 20.09 3.98 -1.95
N SER A 127 20.54 3.87 -3.20
CA SER A 127 21.70 4.58 -3.73
C SER A 127 21.42 4.96 -5.18
N GLY A 128 21.81 6.17 -5.58
CA GLY A 128 21.61 6.63 -6.96
C GLY A 128 22.05 5.61 -8.00
N THR A 129 21.24 5.47 -9.03
CA THR A 129 21.49 4.62 -10.20
C THR A 129 21.26 5.43 -11.46
N THR A 130 21.73 4.91 -12.60
CA THR A 130 21.57 5.57 -13.90
C THR A 130 20.09 5.77 -14.23
N GLY A 131 19.75 6.91 -14.84
CA GLY A 131 18.39 7.21 -15.30
C GLY A 131 17.42 7.74 -14.24
N PHE A 132 17.74 7.65 -12.94
CA PHE A 132 16.91 8.19 -11.85
C PHE A 132 17.35 9.57 -11.33
N ASP A 133 18.16 10.29 -12.12
CA ASP A 133 18.70 11.60 -11.77
C ASP A 133 19.34 11.61 -10.36
N SER A 134 18.79 12.41 -9.44
CA SER A 134 19.23 12.49 -8.04
C SER A 134 18.39 11.65 -7.06
N LEU A 135 17.39 10.91 -7.55
CA LEU A 135 16.53 10.07 -6.72
C LEU A 135 17.29 8.80 -6.32
N VAL A 136 17.31 8.48 -5.02
CA VAL A 136 18.15 7.39 -4.50
C VAL A 136 17.36 6.19 -4.00
N ASN A 137 16.06 6.32 -3.75
CA ASN A 137 15.20 5.21 -3.34
C ASN A 137 14.39 4.73 -4.53
N TYR A 138 14.31 3.42 -4.74
CA TYR A 138 13.55 2.86 -5.84
C TYR A 138 13.14 1.43 -5.57
N VAL A 139 12.14 0.99 -6.31
CA VAL A 139 11.77 -0.42 -6.49
C VAL A 139 11.97 -0.79 -7.95
N SER A 140 12.47 -1.99 -8.23
CA SER A 140 12.76 -2.41 -9.59
C SER A 140 12.78 -3.94 -9.76
N THR A 141 12.46 -4.39 -10.96
CA THR A 141 12.67 -5.76 -11.47
C THR A 141 14.09 -5.97 -12.02
N ASN A 142 14.84 -4.89 -12.25
CA ASN A 142 16.22 -4.94 -12.73
C ASN A 142 17.16 -5.41 -11.62
N THR A 143 18.09 -6.32 -11.94
CA THR A 143 19.08 -6.87 -10.97
C THR A 143 20.10 -5.84 -10.49
N ALA A 144 20.40 -4.84 -11.30
CA ALA A 144 21.47 -3.89 -11.03
C ALA A 144 21.06 -2.90 -9.92
N GLY A 145 21.88 -2.80 -8.86
CA GLY A 145 21.70 -1.80 -7.81
C GLY A 145 20.62 -2.12 -6.77
N VAL A 146 19.89 -3.22 -6.92
CA VAL A 146 18.81 -3.60 -5.99
C VAL A 146 19.19 -4.70 -5.01
N VAL A 147 18.48 -4.73 -3.88
CA VAL A 147 18.37 -5.83 -2.95
C VAL A 147 17.01 -6.51 -3.19
N PRO A 148 16.95 -7.81 -3.53
CA PRO A 148 15.67 -8.51 -3.69
C PRO A 148 14.84 -8.48 -2.41
N PHE A 149 13.52 -8.37 -2.52
CA PHE A 149 12.63 -8.50 -1.36
C PHE A 149 12.63 -9.93 -0.77
N GLY A 150 13.05 -10.91 -1.59
CA GLY A 150 13.06 -12.33 -1.25
C GLY A 150 11.83 -13.06 -1.80
N GLY A 151 11.76 -14.37 -1.57
CA GLY A 151 10.73 -15.23 -2.16
C GLY A 151 11.22 -15.95 -3.42
N VAL A 152 10.37 -16.83 -3.95
CA VAL A 152 10.65 -17.57 -5.19
C VAL A 152 10.21 -16.70 -6.36
N ASN A 153 11.10 -16.49 -7.33
CA ASN A 153 10.75 -15.89 -8.60
C ASN A 153 9.87 -16.88 -9.40
N LEU A 154 8.85 -16.36 -10.08
CA LEU A 154 7.86 -17.08 -10.87
C LEU A 154 8.45 -17.80 -12.08
N ASP A 155 9.70 -17.52 -12.45
CA ASP A 155 10.47 -18.23 -13.48
C ASP A 155 11.56 -19.18 -12.91
N ASP A 156 11.50 -19.50 -11.61
CA ASP A 156 12.41 -20.44 -10.91
C ASP A 156 13.90 -20.03 -10.99
N THR A 157 14.17 -18.72 -11.16
CA THR A 157 15.51 -18.14 -11.05
C THR A 157 15.72 -17.58 -9.65
N GLU A 158 16.89 -17.83 -9.05
CA GLU A 158 17.24 -17.23 -7.74
C GLU A 158 17.55 -15.72 -7.81
N SER A 159 17.59 -15.16 -9.02
CA SER A 159 17.96 -13.78 -9.28
C SER A 159 16.91 -13.08 -10.12
N LEU A 160 16.64 -11.83 -9.77
CA LEU A 160 16.06 -10.83 -10.67
C LEU A 160 16.84 -10.86 -11.99
N ASN A 161 16.18 -10.94 -13.13
CA ASN A 161 16.80 -11.10 -14.45
C ASN A 161 16.35 -10.01 -15.46
N GLY A 162 15.75 -8.92 -14.98
CA GLY A 162 15.43 -7.75 -15.78
C GLY A 162 13.95 -7.68 -16.17
N PRO A 163 13.60 -7.30 -17.41
CA PRO A 163 12.24 -6.89 -17.77
C PRO A 163 11.22 -8.05 -17.71
N GLN A 164 11.68 -9.29 -17.55
CA GLN A 164 10.83 -10.41 -17.16
C GLN A 164 10.39 -10.19 -15.70
N GLY A 165 9.08 -10.01 -15.46
CA GLY A 165 8.58 -9.64 -14.12
C GLY A 165 8.00 -8.23 -14.01
N GLY A 166 8.16 -7.39 -15.03
CA GLY A 166 7.65 -6.02 -15.06
C GLY A 166 6.12 -5.93 -15.21
N LEU A 167 5.59 -4.71 -15.14
CA LEU A 167 4.17 -4.45 -15.31
C LEU A 167 3.83 -4.23 -16.78
N ALA A 168 2.91 -5.02 -17.30
CA ALA A 168 2.37 -4.93 -18.64
C ALA A 168 1.06 -4.13 -18.65
N THR A 169 0.71 -3.59 -19.81
CA THR A 169 -0.55 -2.87 -20.01
C THR A 169 -1.76 -3.84 -19.99
N PRO A 170 -2.98 -3.37 -19.64
CA PRO A 170 -4.19 -4.22 -19.62
C PRO A 170 -4.46 -4.98 -20.93
N ASP A 171 -4.17 -4.35 -22.07
CA ASP A 171 -4.38 -4.91 -23.41
C ASP A 171 -3.15 -5.68 -23.94
N TRP A 172 -2.27 -6.12 -23.06
CA TRP A 172 -1.03 -6.79 -23.43
C TRP A 172 -1.26 -8.09 -24.24
N VAL A 173 -0.50 -8.21 -25.32
CA VAL A 173 -0.35 -9.45 -26.11
C VAL A 173 1.05 -10.02 -25.84
N PRO A 174 1.18 -11.20 -25.20
CA PRO A 174 2.47 -11.76 -24.80
C PRO A 174 3.37 -12.06 -26.00
N GLY A 175 4.60 -11.52 -25.98
CA GLY A 175 5.67 -11.81 -26.94
C GLY A 175 6.67 -12.87 -26.49
N GLY A 176 6.40 -13.59 -25.40
CA GLY A 176 7.29 -14.60 -24.82
C GLY A 176 7.98 -14.19 -23.50
N LEU A 177 7.83 -12.95 -23.04
CA LEU A 177 8.23 -12.51 -21.69
C LEU A 177 7.12 -12.72 -20.66
N GLY A 178 7.48 -13.02 -19.41
CA GLY A 178 6.56 -13.02 -18.28
C GLY A 178 6.33 -11.60 -17.77
N GLY A 179 5.11 -11.30 -17.31
CA GLY A 179 4.75 -9.98 -16.81
C GLY A 179 3.45 -9.98 -16.02
N ILE A 180 3.27 -8.96 -15.20
CA ILE A 180 2.05 -8.74 -14.43
C ILE A 180 1.25 -7.66 -15.13
N VAL A 181 0.05 -8.00 -15.58
CA VAL A 181 -0.85 -7.06 -16.24
C VAL A 181 -1.43 -6.11 -15.20
N ASP A 182 -1.42 -4.82 -15.55
CA ASP A 182 -2.05 -3.72 -14.84
C ASP A 182 -1.23 -3.17 -13.67
N SER A 183 -1.31 -3.76 -12.46
CA SER A 183 -0.67 -3.17 -11.28
C SER A 183 -0.19 -4.15 -10.20
N VAL A 184 0.74 -3.66 -9.37
CA VAL A 184 1.19 -4.32 -8.13
C VAL A 184 1.15 -3.34 -6.96
N THR A 185 1.08 -3.90 -5.76
CA THR A 185 1.17 -3.17 -4.50
C THR A 185 2.47 -3.52 -3.79
N PHE A 186 3.28 -2.52 -3.49
CA PHE A 186 4.45 -2.61 -2.62
C PHE A 186 4.07 -2.20 -1.20
N ASP A 187 4.48 -3.00 -0.21
CA ASP A 187 4.45 -2.62 1.20
C ASP A 187 5.90 -2.54 1.70
N LEU A 188 6.46 -1.34 1.72
CA LEU A 188 7.87 -1.07 2.01
C LEU A 188 8.09 -0.77 3.49
N ASN A 189 9.09 -1.42 4.08
CA ASN A 189 9.54 -1.15 5.44
C ASN A 189 10.63 -0.08 5.44
N LEU A 190 10.48 0.95 6.27
CA LEU A 190 11.38 2.10 6.31
C LEU A 190 12.31 2.05 7.53
N SER A 191 13.51 2.60 7.39
CA SER A 191 14.50 2.69 8.48
C SER A 191 14.12 3.66 9.59
N GLY A 192 13.07 4.47 9.40
CA GLY A 192 12.59 5.46 10.35
C GLY A 192 11.16 5.93 10.02
N PRO A 193 10.54 6.73 10.89
CA PRO A 193 9.17 7.18 10.72
C PRO A 193 9.03 8.30 9.68
N LEU A 194 7.98 8.22 8.86
CA LEU A 194 7.42 9.27 8.00
C LEU A 194 6.10 9.77 8.58
N ASP A 195 5.90 11.07 8.49
CA ASP A 195 4.67 11.74 8.92
C ASP A 195 3.77 12.14 7.73
N SER A 196 4.32 12.16 6.52
CA SER A 196 3.62 12.56 5.29
C SER A 196 4.29 11.99 4.03
N VAL A 197 3.59 12.07 2.89
CA VAL A 197 4.15 11.79 1.56
C VAL A 197 4.69 13.03 0.84
N SER A 198 4.93 14.15 1.56
CA SER A 198 5.41 15.40 0.94
C SER A 198 6.83 15.31 0.39
N PHE A 199 7.57 14.24 0.70
CA PHE A 199 8.87 13.97 0.06
C PHE A 199 8.74 13.81 -1.46
N LEU A 200 7.53 13.47 -1.95
CA LEU A 200 7.21 13.41 -3.38
C LEU A 200 7.26 14.77 -4.08
N ASP A 201 7.32 15.89 -3.35
CA ASP A 201 7.57 17.21 -3.93
C ASP A 201 8.94 17.29 -4.64
N ASN A 202 9.87 16.37 -4.31
CA ASN A 202 11.14 16.19 -5.03
C ASN A 202 10.99 15.47 -6.38
N GLY A 203 9.77 15.01 -6.70
CA GLY A 203 9.45 14.26 -7.90
C GLY A 203 9.61 12.75 -7.74
N ALA A 204 9.22 12.05 -8.80
CA ALA A 204 9.42 10.62 -8.97
C ALA A 204 9.78 10.34 -10.44
N ILE A 205 10.39 9.19 -10.70
CA ILE A 205 10.70 8.73 -12.05
C ILE A 205 10.24 7.27 -12.18
N ILE A 206 9.58 6.93 -13.28
CA ILE A 206 9.36 5.53 -13.66
C ILE A 206 10.27 5.14 -14.81
N GLU A 207 10.58 3.85 -14.88
CA GLU A 207 11.35 3.23 -15.94
C GLU A 207 10.49 2.23 -16.71
N PHE A 208 10.70 2.19 -18.02
CA PHE A 208 10.27 1.10 -18.87
C PHE A 208 11.49 0.33 -19.40
N GLY A 209 11.37 -1.00 -19.44
CA GLY A 209 12.45 -1.90 -19.86
C GLY A 209 13.65 -1.86 -18.90
N SER A 210 14.85 -2.03 -19.44
CA SER A 210 16.09 -1.89 -18.67
C SER A 210 16.93 -0.79 -19.31
N ASP A 211 16.77 0.44 -18.82
CA ASP A 211 17.33 1.68 -19.37
C ASP A 211 16.76 2.10 -20.74
N GLU A 212 15.59 1.60 -21.15
CA GLU A 212 15.01 1.95 -22.45
C GLU A 212 14.31 3.30 -22.42
N ARG A 213 13.56 3.58 -21.34
CA ARG A 213 12.82 4.84 -21.22
C ARG A 213 12.56 5.25 -19.79
N PHE A 214 12.69 6.55 -19.52
CA PHE A 214 12.43 7.16 -18.22
C PHE A 214 11.39 8.27 -18.36
N LEU A 215 10.38 8.26 -17.49
CA LEU A 215 9.38 9.31 -17.40
C LEU A 215 9.45 9.94 -16.01
N SER A 216 9.73 11.23 -15.94
CA SER A 216 9.63 12.00 -14.70
C SER A 216 8.18 12.40 -14.43
N SER A 217 7.81 12.51 -13.16
CA SER A 217 6.53 13.09 -12.75
C SER A 217 6.37 14.50 -13.35
N GLY A 218 5.24 14.77 -14.01
CA GLY A 218 4.94 16.11 -14.53
C GLY A 218 4.89 17.16 -13.41
N GLU A 219 5.18 18.41 -13.73
CA GLU A 219 5.06 19.53 -12.77
C GLU A 219 3.62 19.59 -12.21
N SER A 220 3.52 19.50 -10.88
CA SER A 220 2.32 19.48 -10.03
C SER A 220 1.73 18.10 -9.69
N ILE A 221 2.04 17.65 -8.48
CA ILE A 221 1.29 16.61 -7.76
C ILE A 221 0.15 17.34 -7.03
N PRO A 222 -1.11 17.26 -7.48
CA PRO A 222 -2.19 17.77 -6.65
C PRO A 222 -2.26 16.90 -5.38
N PRO A 223 -2.27 17.49 -4.17
CA PRO A 223 -2.46 16.71 -2.96
C PRO A 223 -3.84 16.02 -3.04
N THR A 224 -3.85 14.70 -3.10
CA THR A 224 -5.08 13.92 -2.97
C THR A 224 -5.57 14.08 -1.53
N GLU A 225 -6.79 14.57 -1.33
CA GLU A 225 -7.39 14.66 0.01
C GLU A 225 -7.30 13.30 0.71
N ALA A 226 -6.94 13.31 2.00
CA ALA A 226 -6.82 12.10 2.81
C ALA A 226 -8.11 11.27 2.71
N VAL A 227 -7.99 10.00 2.29
CA VAL A 227 -9.12 9.09 2.17
C VAL A 227 -9.69 8.85 3.58
N PRO A 228 -10.98 9.15 3.85
CA PRO A 228 -11.59 8.86 5.14
C PRO A 228 -11.61 7.34 5.34
N GLU A 229 -11.06 6.85 6.45
CA GLU A 229 -11.18 5.43 6.78
C GLU A 229 -12.65 5.00 6.87
N PRO A 230 -12.99 3.74 6.53
CA PRO A 230 -14.31 3.21 6.81
C PRO A 230 -14.53 3.27 8.32
N VAL A 231 -15.38 4.19 8.76
CA VAL A 231 -15.82 4.28 10.16
C VAL A 231 -16.37 2.92 10.55
N THR A 232 -15.58 2.17 11.33
CA THR A 232 -16.09 1.01 12.04
C THR A 232 -17.19 1.56 12.93
N ALA A 233 -18.44 1.25 12.59
CA ALA A 233 -19.60 1.60 13.39
C ALA A 233 -19.46 0.85 14.74
N VAL A 234 -18.75 1.45 15.69
CA VAL A 234 -18.75 1.01 17.08
C VAL A 234 -20.16 1.28 17.57
N GLY A 235 -21.00 0.25 17.49
CA GLY A 235 -22.35 0.26 18.00
C GLY A 235 -22.33 0.70 19.45
N VAL A 236 -22.77 1.92 19.70
CA VAL A 236 -23.03 2.42 21.04
C VAL A 236 -24.23 1.65 21.58
N ILE A 237 -24.01 0.49 22.20
CA ILE A 237 -25.03 -0.15 23.03
C ILE A 237 -25.11 0.68 24.32
N ILE A 238 -25.92 1.75 24.28
CA ILE A 238 -26.34 2.45 25.50
C ILE A 238 -27.18 1.47 26.31
N ALA A 239 -26.69 1.18 27.52
CA ALA A 239 -27.33 0.32 28.50
C ALA A 239 -28.77 0.80 28.84
N VAL A 240 -29.77 0.19 28.22
CA VAL A 240 -31.16 0.22 28.70
C VAL A 240 -31.45 -1.14 29.34
N GLY A 241 -30.90 -1.36 30.55
CA GLY A 241 -31.01 -2.65 31.22
C GLY A 241 -31.09 -2.62 32.74
N VAL A 242 -31.17 -1.44 33.39
CA VAL A 242 -31.24 -1.32 34.86
C VAL A 242 -32.66 -1.05 35.38
N MET A 243 -33.67 -0.94 34.51
CA MET A 243 -35.06 -0.61 34.90
C MET A 243 -36.06 -1.77 34.75
N ALA A 244 -35.63 -3.04 34.77
CA ALA A 244 -36.55 -4.19 34.74
C ALA A 244 -36.50 -5.09 36.00
N MET A 245 -35.53 -4.90 36.89
CA MET A 245 -35.34 -5.76 38.07
C MET A 245 -35.72 -5.08 39.41
N GLN A 246 -36.71 -4.19 39.41
CA GLN A 246 -37.37 -3.73 40.64
C GLN A 246 -38.90 -3.88 40.64
N VAL A 247 -39.52 -4.28 39.51
CA VAL A 247 -40.99 -4.48 39.44
C VAL A 247 -41.40 -5.93 39.72
N ARG A 248 -40.49 -6.92 39.62
CA ARG A 248 -40.83 -8.34 39.87
C ARG A 248 -40.84 -8.80 41.33
N ARG A 249 -40.57 -7.94 42.32
CA ARG A 249 -40.66 -8.29 43.75
C ARG A 249 -41.95 -7.82 44.46
N ARG A 250 -42.97 -7.38 43.70
CA ARG A 250 -44.31 -7.05 44.24
C ARG A 250 -45.47 -7.91 43.71
N LEU A 251 -45.19 -9.01 43.01
CA LEU A 251 -46.22 -9.93 42.51
C LEU A 251 -46.00 -11.39 42.95
N LEU A 252 -45.58 -11.58 44.20
CA LEU A 252 -45.77 -12.84 44.94
C LEU A 252 -46.19 -12.48 46.37
N ALA A 253 -47.45 -12.06 46.48
CA ALA A 253 -48.32 -12.39 47.60
C ALA A 253 -49.23 -13.52 47.11
#